data_AF-A0A100YUB2-F1
#
_entry.id   AF-A0A100YUB2-F1
#
_cell.length_a   1.000
_cell.length_b   1.000
_cell.length_c   1.000
_cell.angle_alpha   90.00
_cell.angle_beta   90.00
_cell.angle_gamma   90.00
#
_symmetry.space_group_name_H-M   'P 1'
#
loop_
_entity.id
_entity.type
_entity.pdbx_description
1 polymer ?
#
loop_
_entity_poly.entity_id
_entity_poly.type
_entity_poly.pdbx_seq_one_letter_code
_entity_poly.pdbx_strand_id
1 'polypeptide(L)'
;MGATKCRGWKIAEVERLVGLSRRDIQRACYQGRGGMGVLKPSDGSWGRRTYDEQDLAVLFLLAQKRREGLTLSQAAERLRDDTAGHTLSQLLDIEAERLSEQLEDIEDRLVRAEALAAAIEEEPTRTQQLSQAKAHAEEMGKVPECPSAPLPLREDLPGMDLLQALMDDPDEQTH
;
A
#
# COMPACT_ATOMS: atom_id res chain seq x y z
N MET A 1 -3.99 40.89 -5.58
CA MET A 1 -3.57 39.58 -5.07
C MET A 1 -2.08 39.64 -4.81
N GLY A 2 -1.67 39.82 -3.55
CA GLY A 2 -0.26 39.89 -3.19
C GLY A 2 0.32 38.48 -3.23
N ALA A 3 1.21 38.19 -4.18
CA ALA A 3 2.02 36.99 -4.16
C ALA A 3 2.90 37.07 -2.91
N THR A 4 2.50 36.37 -1.84
CA THR A 4 3.40 36.06 -0.74
C THR A 4 4.57 35.31 -1.37
N LYS A 5 5.72 35.98 -1.52
CA LYS A 5 6.99 35.33 -1.85
C LYS A 5 7.15 34.18 -0.86
N CYS A 6 6.91 32.96 -1.30
CA CYS A 6 7.22 31.76 -0.52
C CYS A 6 8.71 31.87 -0.21
N ARG A 7 9.04 32.07 1.06
CA ARG A 7 10.41 31.84 1.52
C ARG A 7 10.64 30.36 1.25
N GLY A 8 11.48 30.03 0.27
CA GLY A 8 11.68 28.64 -0.15
C GLY A 8 12.01 27.71 1.02
N TRP A 9 11.77 26.42 0.83
CA TRP A 9 11.84 25.43 1.88
C TRP A 9 13.26 25.24 2.40
N LYS A 10 13.41 24.99 3.71
CA LYS A 10 14.69 24.59 4.30
C LYS A 10 14.89 23.09 4.15
N ILE A 11 16.16 22.65 4.16
CA ILE A 11 16.52 21.23 3.98
C ILE A 11 15.77 20.26 4.92
N ALA A 12 15.47 20.66 6.17
CA ALA A 12 14.73 19.82 7.11
C ALA A 12 13.25 19.67 6.74
N GLU A 13 12.66 20.67 6.07
CA GLU A 13 11.30 20.59 5.54
C GLU A 13 11.29 19.74 4.27
N VAL A 14 12.28 19.93 3.40
CA VAL A 14 12.47 19.12 2.19
C VAL A 14 12.62 17.63 2.53
N GLU A 15 13.47 17.29 3.50
CA GLU A 15 13.67 15.91 3.96
C GLU A 15 12.36 15.22 4.36
N ARG A 16 11.45 15.93 5.06
CA ARG A 16 10.14 15.40 5.43
C ARG A 16 9.20 15.26 4.24
N LEU A 17 9.20 16.24 3.33
CA LEU A 17 8.28 16.27 2.19
C LEU A 17 8.62 15.22 1.14
N VAL A 18 9.90 15.06 0.82
CA VAL A 18 10.32 14.16 -0.28
C VAL A 18 10.79 12.80 0.21
N GLY A 19 11.02 12.63 1.52
CA GLY A 19 11.46 11.36 2.10
C GLY A 19 12.89 10.95 1.72
N LEU A 20 13.75 11.89 1.33
CA LEU A 20 15.18 11.66 1.13
C LEU A 20 15.98 12.11 2.36
N SER A 21 17.01 11.35 2.69
CA SER A 21 17.94 11.75 3.75
C SER A 21 18.62 13.08 3.41
N ARG A 22 18.90 13.87 4.45
CA ARG A 22 19.67 15.12 4.31
C ARG A 22 20.98 14.95 3.52
N ARG A 23 21.67 13.81 3.69
CA ARG A 23 22.91 13.47 2.96
C ARG A 23 22.65 13.30 1.47
N ASP A 24 21.60 12.57 1.09
CA ASP A 24 21.26 12.34 -0.32
C ASP A 24 20.80 13.65 -0.98
N ILE A 25 20.01 14.48 -0.29
CA ILE A 25 19.63 15.83 -0.78
C ILE A 25 20.87 16.69 -1.03
N GLN A 26 21.82 16.71 -0.09
CA GLN A 26 23.06 17.46 -0.27
C GLN A 26 23.88 16.95 -1.46
N ARG A 27 24.01 15.63 -1.59
CA ARG A 27 24.73 15.00 -2.71
C ARG A 27 24.05 15.23 -4.05
N ALA A 28 22.72 15.30 -4.09
CA ALA A 28 21.97 15.67 -5.29
C ALA A 28 22.30 17.09 -5.76
N CYS A 29 22.58 18.01 -4.83
CA CYS A 29 22.88 19.41 -5.11
C CYS A 29 24.35 19.68 -5.52
N TYR A 30 25.31 18.83 -5.12
CA TYR A 30 26.73 19.07 -5.40
C TYR A 30 27.10 18.61 -6.81
N GLN A 31 27.90 19.42 -7.53
CA GLN A 31 28.61 19.00 -8.72
C GLN A 31 30.07 18.65 -8.35
N GLY A 32 30.58 17.51 -8.81
CA GLY A 32 31.95 17.05 -8.54
C GLY A 32 32.03 15.65 -7.95
N ARG A 33 33.19 15.29 -7.37
CA ARG A 33 33.48 13.91 -6.92
C ARG A 33 32.48 13.43 -5.86
N GLY A 34 31.55 12.56 -6.26
CA GLY A 34 30.52 11.98 -5.39
C GLY A 34 29.21 12.77 -5.25
N GLY A 35 29.11 13.94 -5.89
CA GLY A 35 27.87 14.71 -6.04
C GLY A 35 27.21 14.41 -7.39
N MET A 36 25.88 14.41 -7.42
CA MET A 36 25.12 14.01 -8.61
C MET A 36 24.68 15.17 -9.50
N GLY A 37 24.77 16.41 -9.01
CA GLY A 37 24.49 17.61 -9.79
C GLY A 37 23.09 17.67 -10.41
N VAL A 38 22.11 16.99 -9.80
CA VAL A 38 20.75 16.81 -10.35
C VAL A 38 20.00 18.14 -10.38
N LEU A 39 20.23 18.99 -9.39
CA LEU A 39 19.65 20.34 -9.32
C LEU A 39 20.65 21.30 -8.68
N LYS A 40 20.42 22.59 -8.90
CA LYS A 40 21.19 23.68 -8.29
C LYS A 40 20.21 24.62 -7.56
N PRO A 41 20.16 24.59 -6.23
CA PRO A 41 19.23 25.44 -5.48
C PRO A 41 19.52 26.92 -5.75
N SER A 42 18.49 27.76 -5.72
CA SER A 42 18.56 29.17 -6.10
C SER A 42 19.60 29.96 -5.27
N ASP A 43 19.74 29.63 -3.98
CA ASP A 43 20.73 30.23 -3.07
C ASP A 43 21.88 29.25 -2.76
N GLY A 44 22.91 29.27 -3.60
CA GLY A 44 24.05 28.32 -3.57
C GLY A 44 24.99 28.40 -2.35
N SER A 45 24.81 29.37 -1.45
CA SER A 45 25.64 29.54 -0.25
C SER A 45 25.34 28.50 0.83
N TRP A 46 26.39 27.83 1.30
CA TRP A 46 26.33 26.79 2.34
C TRP A 46 25.68 27.36 3.61
N GLY A 47 24.53 26.82 4.00
CA GLY A 47 23.78 27.20 5.21
C GLY A 47 22.51 28.03 5.00
N ARG A 48 22.26 28.58 3.80
CA ARG A 48 21.02 29.31 3.46
C ARG A 48 20.32 28.78 2.21
N ARG A 49 20.53 27.50 1.88
CA ARG A 49 19.82 26.89 0.75
C ARG A 49 18.33 26.86 1.06
N THR A 50 17.59 27.65 0.28
CA THR A 50 16.16 27.50 0.12
C THR A 50 15.91 26.73 -1.17
N TYR A 51 14.97 25.80 -1.10
CA TYR A 51 14.52 25.02 -2.24
C TYR A 51 13.19 25.61 -2.74
N ASP A 52 12.96 25.63 -4.03
CA ASP A 52 11.68 26.01 -4.63
C ASP A 52 10.82 24.79 -4.99
N GLU A 53 9.65 25.02 -5.60
CA GLU A 53 8.73 23.95 -5.99
C GLU A 53 9.35 23.00 -7.04
N GLN A 54 10.19 23.51 -7.94
CA GLN A 54 10.84 22.69 -8.96
C GLN A 54 11.91 21.81 -8.34
N ASP A 55 12.69 22.35 -7.41
CA ASP A 55 13.67 21.59 -6.64
C ASP A 55 13.00 20.45 -5.86
N LEU A 56 11.85 20.72 -5.22
CA LEU A 56 11.08 19.71 -4.50
C LEU A 56 10.62 18.58 -5.42
N ALA A 57 10.08 18.92 -6.59
CA ALA A 57 9.62 17.94 -7.56
C ALA A 57 10.75 17.03 -8.07
N VAL A 58 11.92 17.61 -8.38
CA VAL A 58 13.10 16.84 -8.79
C VAL A 58 13.59 15.91 -7.66
N LEU A 59 13.63 16.41 -6.42
CA LEU A 59 14.04 15.59 -5.27
C LEU A 59 13.03 14.49 -4.96
N PHE A 60 11.74 14.75 -5.13
CA PHE A 60 10.69 13.75 -4.98
C PHE A 60 10.87 12.62 -5.99
N LEU A 61 11.00 12.93 -7.28
CA LEU A 61 11.23 11.91 -8.31
C LEU A 61 12.53 11.12 -8.05
N LEU A 62 13.59 11.79 -7.61
CA LEU A 62 14.82 11.12 -7.19
C LEU A 62 14.59 10.16 -6.01
N ALA A 63 13.74 10.54 -5.06
CA ALA A 63 13.34 9.68 -3.93
C ALA A 63 12.62 8.43 -4.39
N GLN A 64 11.72 8.56 -5.37
CA GLN A 64 10.97 7.43 -5.91
C GLN A 64 11.90 6.41 -6.59
N LYS A 65 12.85 6.88 -7.41
CA LYS A 65 13.89 6.01 -7.99
C LYS A 65 14.77 5.36 -6.92
N ARG A 66 15.04 6.02 -5.79
CA ARG A 66 15.76 5.43 -4.66
C ARG A 66 14.97 4.32 -3.97
N ARG A 67 13.64 4.43 -3.90
CA ARG A 67 12.75 3.41 -3.32
C ARG A 67 12.70 2.13 -4.15
N GLU A 68 12.98 2.21 -5.45
CA GLU A 68 13.15 1.04 -6.33
C GLU A 68 14.44 0.24 -6.06
N GLY A 69 15.24 0.64 -5.06
CA GLY A 69 16.50 -0.02 -4.72
C GLY A 69 17.72 0.51 -5.48
N LEU A 70 17.56 1.56 -6.31
CA LEU A 70 18.66 2.16 -7.03
C LEU A 70 19.62 2.90 -6.09
N THR A 71 20.91 2.84 -6.43
CA THR A 71 21.91 3.73 -5.81
C THR A 71 21.62 5.18 -6.20
N LEU A 72 22.08 6.15 -5.39
CA LEU A 72 21.87 7.57 -5.70
C LEU A 72 22.41 7.97 -7.08
N SER A 73 23.50 7.35 -7.53
CA SER A 73 24.04 7.60 -8.87
C SER A 73 23.17 7.05 -9.99
N GLN A 74 22.67 5.83 -9.84
CA GLN A 74 21.76 5.23 -10.83
C GLN A 74 20.42 5.97 -10.87
N ALA A 75 19.87 6.32 -9.71
CA ALA A 75 18.63 7.09 -9.62
C ALA A 75 18.75 8.46 -10.31
N ALA A 76 19.87 9.15 -10.11
CA ALA A 76 20.14 10.43 -10.75
C ALA A 76 20.39 10.32 -12.26
N GLU A 77 21.04 9.24 -12.73
CA GLU A 77 21.20 8.98 -14.16
C GLU A 77 19.83 8.70 -14.81
N ARG A 78 19.05 7.80 -14.20
CA ARG A 78 17.72 7.47 -14.70
C ARG A 78 16.82 8.69 -14.78
N LEU A 79 16.85 9.54 -13.76
CA LEU A 79 16.08 10.78 -13.76
C LEU A 79 16.53 11.73 -14.89
N ARG A 80 17.84 11.81 -15.20
CA ARG A 80 18.33 12.60 -16.35
C ARG A 80 17.79 12.05 -17.66
N ASP A 81 17.84 10.73 -17.86
CA ASP A 81 17.31 10.08 -19.05
C ASP A 81 15.81 10.35 -19.21
N ASP A 82 15.04 10.22 -18.13
CA ASP A 82 13.60 10.47 -18.12
C ASP A 82 13.29 11.95 -18.48
N THR A 83 14.06 12.90 -17.94
CA THR A 83 13.91 14.34 -18.24
C THR A 83 14.33 14.74 -19.65
N ALA A 84 15.07 13.90 -20.38
CA ALA A 84 15.43 14.19 -21.77
C ALA A 84 14.22 14.07 -22.72
N GLY A 85 13.23 13.25 -22.36
CA GLY A 85 12.01 13.03 -23.15
C GLY A 85 10.74 13.64 -22.57
N HIS A 86 10.76 14.08 -21.29
CA HIS A 86 9.57 14.51 -20.57
C HIS A 86 9.82 15.80 -19.78
N THR A 87 8.76 16.58 -19.64
CA THR A 87 8.73 17.69 -18.69
C THR A 87 8.60 17.17 -17.26
N LEU A 88 9.01 17.98 -16.29
CA LEU A 88 8.91 17.63 -14.87
C LEU A 88 7.46 17.34 -14.43
N SER A 89 6.48 18.07 -14.98
CA SER A 89 5.06 17.82 -14.72
C SER A 89 4.64 16.43 -15.20
N GLN A 90 4.99 16.08 -16.44
CA GLN A 90 4.66 14.76 -17.00
C GLN A 90 5.28 13.62 -16.19
N LEU A 91 6.52 13.79 -15.71
CA LEU A 91 7.15 12.79 -14.85
C LEU A 91 6.44 12.63 -13.49
N LEU A 92 5.92 13.73 -12.93
CA LEU A 92 5.10 13.68 -11.72
C LEU A 92 3.75 13.00 -11.98
N ASP A 93 3.12 13.28 -13.12
CA ASP A 93 1.85 12.64 -13.50
C ASP A 93 2.01 11.12 -13.64
N ILE A 94 3.06 10.68 -14.36
CA ILE A 94 3.41 9.25 -14.49
C ILE A 94 3.67 8.60 -13.13
N GLU A 95 4.40 9.28 -12.25
CA GLU A 95 4.69 8.74 -10.92
C GLU A 95 3.44 8.72 -10.02
N ALA A 96 2.52 9.68 -10.16
CA ALA A 96 1.25 9.70 -9.45
C ALA A 96 0.33 8.56 -9.89
N GLU A 97 0.26 8.28 -11.20
CA GLU A 97 -0.46 7.12 -11.75
C GLU A 97 0.09 5.82 -11.17
N ARG A 98 1.42 5.63 -11.23
CA ARG A 98 2.08 4.46 -10.65
C ARG A 98 1.82 4.30 -9.14
N LEU A 99 1.85 5.40 -8.38
CA LEU A 99 1.56 5.35 -6.95
C LEU A 99 0.10 5.00 -6.66
N SER A 100 -0.81 5.39 -7.55
CA SER A 100 -2.23 5.03 -7.45
C SER A 100 -2.43 3.53 -7.68
N GLU A 101 -1.80 2.97 -8.71
CA GLU A 101 -1.79 1.51 -8.96
C GLU A 101 -1.19 0.74 -7.76
N GLN A 102 -0.13 1.26 -7.16
CA GLN A 102 0.46 0.65 -5.95
C GLN A 102 -0.46 0.70 -4.73
N LEU A 103 -1.27 1.77 -4.62
CA LEU A 103 -2.25 1.88 -3.55
C LEU A 103 -3.32 0.79 -3.71
N GLU A 104 -3.84 0.61 -4.93
CA GLU A 104 -4.84 -0.43 -5.23
C GLU A 104 -4.31 -1.84 -4.90
N ASP A 105 -3.07 -2.19 -5.29
CA ASP A 105 -2.47 -3.49 -4.91
C ASP A 105 -2.37 -3.67 -3.38
N ILE A 106 -1.98 -2.60 -2.67
CA ILE A 106 -1.84 -2.64 -1.20
C ILE A 106 -3.21 -2.82 -0.54
N GLU A 107 -4.25 -2.13 -1.03
CA GLU A 107 -5.62 -2.24 -0.53
C GLU A 107 -6.14 -3.67 -0.70
N ASP A 108 -5.98 -4.27 -1.88
CA ASP A 108 -6.37 -5.65 -2.13
C ASP A 108 -5.64 -6.64 -1.21
N ARG A 109 -4.34 -6.44 -1.00
CA ARG A 109 -3.54 -7.29 -0.11
C ARG A 109 -3.93 -7.11 1.35
N LEU A 110 -4.33 -5.91 1.76
CA LEU A 110 -4.85 -5.63 3.10
C LEU A 110 -6.16 -6.37 3.33
N VAL A 111 -7.12 -6.27 2.41
CA VAL A 111 -8.41 -6.99 2.48
C VAL A 111 -8.18 -8.50 2.62
N ARG A 112 -7.28 -9.08 1.81
CA ARG A 112 -6.92 -10.50 1.91
C ARG A 112 -6.32 -10.85 3.27
N ALA A 113 -5.43 -10.01 3.82
CA ALA A 113 -4.82 -10.25 5.12
C ALA A 113 -5.85 -10.18 6.27
N GLU A 114 -6.77 -9.21 6.22
CA GLU A 114 -7.84 -9.06 7.20
C GLU A 114 -8.83 -10.24 7.15
N ALA A 115 -9.22 -10.69 5.97
CA ALA A 115 -10.08 -11.86 5.80
C ALA A 115 -9.43 -13.13 6.37
N LEU A 116 -8.14 -13.33 6.13
CA LEU A 116 -7.39 -14.47 6.70
C LEU A 116 -7.26 -14.36 8.23
N ALA A 117 -7.04 -13.16 8.77
CA ALA A 117 -6.99 -12.94 10.21
C ALA A 117 -8.33 -13.28 10.88
N ALA A 118 -9.45 -12.82 10.32
CA ALA A 118 -10.79 -13.13 10.82
C ALA A 118 -11.08 -14.63 10.78
N ALA A 119 -10.72 -15.32 9.69
CA ALA A 119 -10.89 -16.78 9.59
C ALA A 119 -10.13 -17.52 10.69
N ILE A 120 -8.90 -17.10 11.01
CA ILE A 120 -8.12 -17.71 12.10
C ILE A 120 -8.73 -17.43 13.48
N GLU A 121 -9.34 -16.26 13.70
CA GLU A 121 -9.98 -15.89 14.97
C GLU A 121 -11.35 -16.58 15.20
N GLU A 122 -12.09 -16.89 14.14
CA GLU A 122 -13.38 -17.59 14.22
C GLU A 122 -13.23 -19.11 14.43
N GLU A 123 -12.15 -19.71 13.94
CA GLU A 123 -11.82 -21.14 14.09
C GLU A 123 -11.69 -21.65 15.55
N PRO A 124 -11.05 -20.97 16.53
CA PRO A 124 -10.99 -21.47 17.92
C PRO A 124 -12.35 -21.49 18.61
N THR A 125 -13.25 -20.55 18.28
CA THR A 125 -14.57 -20.46 18.92
C THR A 125 -15.56 -21.45 18.31
N ARG A 126 -15.55 -21.64 16.98
CA ARG A 126 -16.37 -22.66 16.31
C ARG A 126 -15.93 -24.08 16.71
N THR A 127 -14.63 -24.33 16.83
CA THR A 127 -14.11 -25.64 17.26
C THR A 127 -14.38 -25.91 18.74
N GLN A 128 -14.31 -24.90 19.61
CA GLN A 128 -14.74 -25.02 21.01
C GLN A 128 -16.25 -25.23 21.14
N GLN A 129 -17.07 -24.51 20.38
CA GLN A 129 -18.53 -24.68 20.40
C GLN A 129 -18.96 -26.04 19.83
N LEU A 130 -18.32 -26.53 18.76
CA LEU A 130 -18.57 -27.87 18.21
C LEU A 130 -18.09 -28.98 19.16
N SER A 131 -16.95 -28.80 19.84
CA SER A 131 -16.48 -29.77 20.83
C SER A 131 -17.34 -29.78 22.10
N GLN A 132 -17.83 -28.63 22.56
CA GLN A 132 -18.80 -28.53 23.64
C GLN A 132 -20.16 -29.12 23.25
N ALA A 133 -20.66 -28.82 22.06
CA ALA A 133 -21.92 -29.39 21.56
C ALA A 133 -21.82 -30.92 21.38
N LYS A 134 -20.67 -31.41 20.93
CA LYS A 134 -20.39 -32.84 20.83
C LYS A 134 -20.32 -33.51 22.20
N ALA A 135 -19.64 -32.90 23.18
CA ALA A 135 -19.60 -33.39 24.56
C ALA A 135 -21.01 -33.44 25.19
N HIS A 136 -21.82 -32.40 24.98
CA HIS A 136 -23.21 -32.35 25.43
C HIS A 136 -24.09 -33.42 24.75
N ALA A 137 -23.86 -33.68 23.46
CA ALA A 137 -24.56 -34.74 22.72
C ALA A 137 -24.15 -36.15 23.15
N GLU A 138 -22.88 -36.37 23.51
CA GLU A 138 -22.40 -37.64 24.08
C GLU A 138 -22.96 -37.88 25.48
N GLU A 139 -23.16 -36.82 26.27
CA GLU A 139 -23.78 -36.89 27.60
C GLU A 139 -25.29 -37.16 27.53
N MET A 140 -25.99 -36.61 26.52
CA MET A 140 -27.40 -36.93 26.24
C MET A 140 -27.61 -38.24 25.48
N GLY A 141 -26.58 -38.76 24.80
CA GLY A 141 -26.60 -40.06 24.11
C GLY A 141 -26.48 -41.27 25.06
N LYS A 142 -26.23 -41.04 26.34
CA LYS A 142 -26.22 -42.08 27.37
C LYS A 142 -27.64 -42.29 27.91
N VAL A 143 -28.51 -42.85 27.09
CA VAL A 143 -29.89 -43.18 27.50
C VAL A 143 -29.93 -44.58 28.13
N PRO A 144 -30.47 -44.74 29.35
CA PRO A 144 -30.78 -46.06 29.91
C PRO A 144 -31.93 -46.71 29.11
N GLU A 145 -31.86 -48.03 28.96
CA GLU A 145 -32.68 -48.89 28.09
C GLU A 145 -34.20 -48.55 27.97
N CYS A 146 -34.65 -48.40 26.70
CA CYS A 146 -35.92 -48.86 26.06
C CYS A 146 -37.31 -48.24 26.44
N PRO A 147 -38.37 -48.40 25.59
CA PRO A 147 -38.48 -48.25 24.13
C PRO A 147 -39.79 -47.55 23.61
N SER A 148 -39.85 -47.29 22.29
CA SER A 148 -41.02 -47.18 21.36
C SER A 148 -41.50 -45.80 20.80
N ALA A 149 -41.11 -45.55 19.54
CA ALA A 149 -41.85 -44.98 18.35
C ALA A 149 -42.50 -43.57 18.35
N PRO A 150 -42.83 -42.97 17.18
CA PRO A 150 -42.02 -42.67 15.98
C PRO A 150 -42.01 -41.15 15.58
N LEU A 151 -41.05 -40.78 14.71
CA LEU A 151 -40.72 -39.42 14.21
C LEU A 151 -41.82 -38.69 13.39
N PRO A 152 -41.67 -37.37 13.19
CA PRO A 152 -41.62 -36.89 11.81
C PRO A 152 -40.51 -35.86 11.50
N LEU A 153 -39.95 -36.06 10.30
CA LEU A 153 -39.63 -35.10 9.22
C LEU A 153 -38.68 -33.90 9.46
N ARG A 154 -37.54 -34.00 8.76
CA ARG A 154 -36.74 -32.95 8.07
C ARG A 154 -37.61 -31.80 7.53
N GLU A 155 -37.16 -30.56 7.36
CA GLU A 155 -35.91 -30.02 6.77
C GLU A 155 -35.95 -28.49 7.01
N ASP A 156 -34.81 -27.84 7.25
CA ASP A 156 -34.54 -26.43 6.84
C ASP A 156 -33.18 -25.98 7.41
N LEU A 157 -32.16 -25.87 6.56
CA LEU A 157 -30.90 -25.19 6.84
C LEU A 157 -30.56 -24.27 5.65
N PRO A 158 -30.61 -22.94 5.79
CA PRO A 158 -30.16 -22.01 4.76
C PRO A 158 -28.66 -21.75 4.98
N GLY A 159 -27.83 -22.35 4.14
CA GLY A 159 -26.38 -22.14 4.24
C GLY A 159 -25.60 -22.44 2.96
N MET A 160 -26.24 -23.06 1.97
CA MET A 160 -25.63 -23.36 0.68
C MET A 160 -25.67 -22.17 -0.29
N ASP A 161 -26.64 -21.26 -0.16
CA ASP A 161 -26.84 -20.17 -1.11
C ASP A 161 -25.78 -19.06 -1.01
N LEU A 162 -25.14 -18.91 0.15
CA LEU A 162 -24.10 -17.89 0.37
C LEU A 162 -22.73 -18.26 -0.23
N LEU A 163 -22.44 -19.54 -0.42
CA LEU A 163 -21.21 -20.00 -1.07
C LEU A 163 -21.33 -20.01 -2.60
N GLN A 164 -22.54 -20.22 -3.13
CA GLN A 164 -22.80 -20.18 -4.57
C GLN A 164 -22.75 -18.73 -5.10
N ALA A 165 -23.27 -17.76 -4.35
CA ALA A 165 -23.27 -16.33 -4.74
C ALA A 165 -21.88 -15.68 -4.77
N LEU A 166 -20.85 -16.30 -4.17
CA LEU A 166 -19.47 -15.80 -4.18
C LEU A 166 -18.63 -16.40 -5.33
N MET A 167 -19.16 -17.42 -6.02
CA MET A 167 -18.48 -18.12 -7.12
C MET A 167 -19.02 -17.77 -8.51
N ASP A 168 -20.16 -17.09 -8.59
CA ASP A 168 -20.73 -16.60 -9.84
C ASP A 168 -20.38 -15.11 -10.01
N ASP A 169 -19.16 -14.84 -10.50
CA ASP A 169 -18.76 -13.54 -11.05
C ASP A 169 -19.36 -13.42 -12.47
N PRO A 170 -20.21 -12.43 -12.78
CA PRO A 170 -20.81 -12.31 -14.09
C PRO A 170 -20.01 -11.32 -14.95
N ASP A 171 -18.89 -11.76 -15.51
CA ASP A 171 -18.27 -11.09 -16.66
C ASP A 171 -17.63 -12.12 -17.60
N GLU A 172 -18.45 -12.64 -18.51
CA GLU A 172 -18.24 -12.59 -19.97
C GLU A 172 -19.19 -13.57 -20.67
N GLN A 173 -20.18 -13.02 -21.38
CA GLN A 173 -20.46 -13.45 -22.75
C GLN A 173 -21.39 -12.45 -23.48
N THR A 174 -20.74 -11.65 -24.32
CA THR A 174 -21.14 -11.34 -25.71
C THR A 174 -22.59 -10.90 -25.97
N HIS A 175 -22.76 -9.61 -26.29
CA HIS A 175 -23.34 -9.23 -27.58
C HIS A 175 -22.79 -7.91 -28.11
#